data_AF-A0A7X9D7W3-F1
#
_entry.id   AF-A0A7X9D7W3-F1
#
_cell.length_a   1.000
_cell.length_b   1.000
_cell.length_c   1.000
_cell.angle_alpha   90.00
_cell.angle_beta   90.00
_cell.angle_gamma   90.00
#
_symmetry.space_group_name_H-M   'P 1'
#
loop_
_entity.id
_entity.type
_entity.pdbx_description
1 polymer ?
#
loop_
_entity_poly.entity_id
_entity_poly.type
_entity_poly.pdbx_seq_one_letter_code
_entity_poly.pdbx_strand_id
1 'polypeptide(L)' 'MKTLRFKTNIHCSNCVAKVKPFLDKKGGVFSWKVDIDHPDKILTVETEELSAEDIIKTIKRTGFEAEVL' A
#
# COMPACT_ATOMS: atom_id res chain seq x y z
N MET A 1 5.66 5.49 -15.56
CA MET A 1 5.57 5.39 -14.09
C MET A 1 4.51 6.31 -13.53
N LYS A 2 3.58 5.77 -12.74
CA LYS A 2 2.56 6.52 -12.00
C LYS A 2 2.69 6.23 -10.50
N THR A 3 2.34 7.22 -9.69
CA THR A 3 2.34 7.11 -8.23
C THR A 3 0.90 7.07 -7.75
N LEU A 4 0.53 5.98 -7.09
CA LEU A 4 -0.77 5.79 -6.47
C LEU A 4 -0.64 6.05 -4.97
N ARG A 5 -1.58 6.81 -4.41
CA ARG A 5 -1.63 7.12 -2.98
C ARG A 5 -2.92 6.62 -2.39
N PHE A 6 -2.82 6.08 -1.18
CA PHE A 6 -3.94 5.51 -0.47
C PHE A 6 -3.90 5.94 0.98
N LYS A 7 -5.07 6.30 1.51
CA LYS A 7 -5.31 6.36 2.95
C LYS A 7 -5.45 4.94 3.48
N THR A 8 -4.80 4.61 4.58
CA THR A 8 -4.85 3.27 5.15
C THR A 8 -5.13 3.28 6.65
N ASN A 9 -5.36 2.10 7.24
CA ASN A 9 -5.43 1.92 8.69
C ASN A 9 -4.15 1.25 9.28
N ILE A 10 -3.06 1.21 8.51
CA ILE A 10 -1.78 0.62 8.92
C ILE A 10 -1.05 1.61 9.85
N HIS A 11 -1.09 1.35 11.16
CA HIS A 11 -0.62 2.32 12.17
C HIS A 11 0.59 1.85 12.99
N CYS A 12 1.19 0.71 12.65
CA CYS A 12 2.30 0.14 13.42
C CYS A 12 3.40 -0.44 12.53
N SER A 13 4.67 -0.35 12.95
CA SER A 13 5.80 -0.87 12.16
C SER A 13 5.67 -2.39 11.91
N ASN A 14 5.13 -3.13 12.87
CA ASN A 14 4.86 -4.57 12.72
C ASN A 14 3.71 -4.84 11.72
N CYS A 15 2.77 -3.91 11.58
CA CYS A 15 1.67 -3.95 10.62
C CYS A 15 2.23 -3.75 9.21
N VAL A 16 3.13 -2.78 9.03
CA VAL A 16 3.87 -2.56 7.77
C VAL A 16 4.65 -3.82 7.37
N ALA A 17 5.31 -4.48 8.32
CA ALA A 17 6.04 -5.73 8.08
C ALA A 17 5.14 -6.88 7.59
N LYS A 18 3.86 -6.92 7.99
CA LYS A 18 2.88 -7.89 7.47
C LYS A 18 2.48 -7.61 6.02
N VAL A 19 2.36 -6.34 5.65
CA VAL A 19 1.96 -5.92 4.30
C VAL A 19 3.12 -6.02 3.31
N LYS A 20 4.33 -5.74 3.77
CA LYS A 20 5.58 -5.78 2.99
C LYS A 20 5.66 -6.97 2.01
N PRO A 21 5.61 -8.24 2.45
CA PRO A 21 5.78 -9.37 1.54
C PRO A 21 4.69 -9.48 0.46
N PHE A 22 3.53 -8.86 0.65
CA PHE A 22 2.45 -8.87 -0.35
C PHE A 22 2.67 -7.82 -1.43
N LEU A 23 3.17 -6.63 -1.07
CA LEU A 23 3.52 -5.59 -2.02
C LEU A 23 4.82 -5.92 -2.76
N ASP A 24 5.82 -6.47 -2.07
CA ASP A 24 7.10 -6.90 -2.65
C ASP A 24 6.93 -8.04 -3.68
N LYS A 25 6.00 -8.96 -3.41
CA LYS A 25 5.67 -10.06 -4.33
C LYS A 25 4.71 -9.65 -5.43
N LYS A 26 4.10 -8.46 -5.35
CA LYS A 26 3.15 -7.99 -6.37
C LYS A 26 3.96 -7.50 -7.57
N GLY A 27 4.01 -8.33 -8.62
CA GLY A 27 4.62 -7.94 -9.89
C GLY A 27 4.03 -6.63 -10.42
N GLY A 28 4.90 -5.76 -10.94
CA GLY A 28 4.54 -4.42 -11.42
C GLY A 28 4.62 -3.31 -10.37
N VAL A 29 4.89 -3.62 -9.09
CA VAL A 29 5.28 -2.61 -8.09
C VAL A 29 6.77 -2.34 -8.22
N PHE A 30 7.14 -1.09 -8.45
CA PHE A 30 8.54 -0.64 -8.44
C PHE A 30 9.01 -0.30 -7.03
N SER A 31 8.18 0.42 -6.28
CA SER A 31 8.49 0.91 -4.95
C SER A 31 7.21 1.19 -4.18
N TRP A 32 7.27 1.09 -2.86
CA TRP A 32 6.15 1.44 -2.00
C TRP A 32 6.65 1.91 -0.63
N LYS A 33 5.86 2.76 0.02
CA LYS A 33 6.14 3.30 1.36
C LYS A 33 4.85 3.54 2.12
N VAL A 34 4.82 3.16 3.39
CA VAL A 34 3.75 3.54 4.31
C VAL A 34 4.27 4.63 5.24
N ASP A 35 3.58 5.76 5.26
CA ASP A 35 3.82 6.86 6.18
C ASP A 35 2.88 6.72 7.38
N ILE A 36 3.37 6.04 8.42
CA ILE A 36 2.58 5.81 9.65
C ILE A 36 2.56 7.04 10.57
N ASP A 37 3.39 8.05 10.32
CA ASP A 37 3.42 9.30 11.09
C ASP A 37 2.28 10.22 10.64
N HIS A 38 1.98 10.22 9.34
CA HIS A 38 0.84 10.94 8.79
C HIS A 38 -0.50 10.53 9.47
N PRO A 39 -1.40 11.47 9.81
CA PRO A 39 -2.68 11.16 10.44
C PRO A 39 -3.50 10.13 9.65
N ASP A 40 -3.53 10.27 8.32
CA ASP A 40 -4.22 9.35 7.40
C ASP A 40 -3.45 8.08 6.98
N LYS A 41 -2.27 7.82 7.58
CA LYS A 41 -1.45 6.62 7.32
C LYS A 41 -1.29 6.33 5.82
N ILE A 42 -0.51 7.16 5.14
CA ILE A 42 -0.48 7.19 3.68
C ILE A 42 0.37 6.04 3.13
N LEU A 43 -0.22 5.16 2.33
CA LEU A 43 0.50 4.23 1.47
C LEU A 43 0.74 4.89 0.11
N THR A 44 2.00 5.01 -0.28
CA THR A 44 2.42 5.42 -1.61
C THR A 44 2.95 4.21 -2.36
N VAL A 45 2.49 3.97 -3.58
CA VAL A 45 2.92 2.87 -4.45
C VAL A 45 3.29 3.42 -5.82
N GLU A 46 4.48 3.09 -6.29
CA GLU A 46 4.97 3.40 -7.63
C GLU A 46 4.83 2.16 -8.51
N THR A 47 4.09 2.31 -9.60
CA THR A 47 3.76 1.22 -10.52
C THR A 47 3.53 1.76 -11.92
N GLU A 48 3.66 0.92 -12.94
CA GLU A 48 3.29 1.27 -14.32
C GLU A 48 1.99 0.59 -14.74
N GLU A 49 1.84 -0.67 -14.37
CA GLU A 49 0.79 -1.54 -14.88
C GLU A 49 -0.38 -1.70 -13.89
N LEU A 50 -0.14 -1.56 -12.58
CA LEU A 50 -1.16 -1.85 -11.58
C LEU A 50 -2.18 -0.72 -11.44
N SER A 51 -3.43 -1.10 -11.20
CA SER A 51 -4.51 -0.16 -10.91
C SER A 51 -4.66 0.06 -9.41
N ALA A 52 -5.33 1.14 -9.02
CA ALA A 52 -5.61 1.44 -7.62
C ALA A 52 -6.34 0.28 -6.93
N GLU A 53 -7.30 -0.33 -7.64
CA GLU A 53 -8.05 -1.50 -7.16
C GLU A 53 -7.18 -2.73 -6.88
N ASP A 54 -6.12 -2.97 -7.68
CA ASP A 54 -5.20 -4.07 -7.46
C ASP A 54 -4.43 -3.93 -6.15
N ILE A 55 -4.01 -2.70 -5.85
CA ILE A 55 -3.32 -2.38 -4.61
C ILE A 55 -4.28 -2.53 -3.44
N ILE A 56 -5.49 -1.95 -3.53
CA ILE A 56 -6.51 -2.05 -2.49
C ILE A 56 -6.85 -3.51 -2.16
N LYS A 57 -7.07 -4.36 -3.17
CA LYS A 57 -7.32 -5.80 -2.98
C LYS A 57 -6.15 -6.50 -2.30
N THR A 58 -4.92 -6.11 -2.62
CA THR A 58 -3.71 -6.66 -2.01
C THR A 58 -3.65 -6.29 -0.52
N ILE A 59 -3.89 -5.02 -0.18
CA ILE A 59 -3.94 -4.56 1.22
C ILE A 59 -5.07 -5.25 1.98
N LYS A 60 -6.27 -5.35 1.40
CA LYS A 60 -7.44 -6.00 2.03
C LYS A 60 -7.18 -7.46 2.39
N ARG A 61 -6.42 -8.20 1.58
CA ARG A 61 -6.03 -9.59 1.87
C ARG A 61 -5.11 -9.73 3.08
N THR A 62 -4.44 -8.66 3.49
CA THR A 62 -3.57 -8.64 4.68
C THR A 62 -4.32 -8.26 5.96
N GLY A 63 -5.63 -7.98 5.87
CA GLY A 63 -6.47 -7.58 6.99
C GLY A 63 -6.49 -6.07 7.28
N PHE A 64 -5.97 -5.26 6.34
CA PHE A 64 -5.95 -3.80 6.44
C PHE A 64 -6.85 -3.16 5.38
N GLU A 65 -7.18 -1.89 5.56
CA GLU A 65 -8.00 -1.12 4.64
C GLU A 65 -7.13 -0.10 3.90
N ALA A 66 -7.47 0.12 2.63
CA ALA A 66 -6.84 1.12 1.78
C ALA A 66 -7.92 1.77 0.91
N GLU A 67 -7.87 3.10 0.84
CA GLU A 67 -8.80 3.93 0.07
C GLU A 67 -8.00 4.89 -0.81
N VAL A 68 -8.40 5.07 -2.07
CA VAL A 68 -7.71 5.97 -3.00
C VAL A 68 -7.81 7.41 -2.51
N LEU A 69 -6.71 8.15 -2.61
CA LEU A 69 -6.64 9.59 -2.37
C LEU A 69 -6.70 10.40 -3.65
#